data_AF-A0A7C5Z2M8-F1
#
_entry.id   AF-A0A7C5Z2M8-F1
#
_cell.length_a   1.000
_cell.length_b   1.000
_cell.length_c   1.000
_cell.angle_alpha   90.00
_cell.angle_beta   90.00
_cell.angle_gamma   90.00
#
_symmetry.space_group_name_H-M   'P 1'
#
loop_
_entity.id
_entity.type
_entity.pdbx_description
1 polymer ?
#
loop_
_entity_poly.entity_id
_entity_poly.type
_entity_poly.pdbx_seq_one_letter_code
_entity_poly.pdbx_strand_id
1 'polypeptide(L)' 'MNKTISLKKDTTLVEVLDKIKDAKEVILIIPPDNKDFLKEITYKILKEQIDSLGKKVYIYSPEKRIIKLAKENGINV' A
#
# COMPACT_ATOMS: atom_id res chain seq x y z
N MET A 1 -5.48 15.46 6.95
CA MET A 1 -4.06 15.63 6.62
C MET A 1 -3.65 14.54 5.65
N ASN A 2 -2.83 14.89 4.66
CA ASN A 2 -2.29 13.96 3.67
C ASN A 2 -0.93 13.46 4.17
N LYS A 3 -0.60 12.19 3.91
CA LYS A 3 0.64 11.58 4.39
C LYS A 3 1.32 10.77 3.29
N THR A 4 2.57 11.08 3.01
CA THR A 4 3.41 10.26 2.11
C THR A 4 4.26 9.33 2.95
N ILE A 5 4.24 8.04 2.65
CA ILE A 5 4.97 7.01 3.37
C ILE A 5 5.85 6.26 2.38
N SER A 6 7.16 6.33 2.57
CA SER A 6 8.13 5.53 1.82
C SER A 6 8.46 4.26 2.59
N LEU A 7 8.29 3.11 1.93
CA LEU A 7 8.56 1.80 2.51
C LEU A 7 10.01 1.41 2.28
N LYS A 8 10.55 0.62 3.22
CA LYS A 8 11.82 -0.08 3.03
C LYS A 8 11.53 -1.47 2.46
N LYS A 9 12.57 -2.14 1.97
CA LYS A 9 12.50 -3.52 1.45
C LYS A 9 11.83 -4.50 2.42
N ASP A 10 12.13 -4.36 3.71
CA ASP A 10 11.69 -5.28 4.76
C ASP A 10 10.48 -4.75 5.54
N THR A 11 9.91 -3.61 5.14
CA THR A 11 8.69 -3.10 5.76
C THR A 11 7.53 -4.05 5.47
N THR A 12 6.88 -4.51 6.54
CA THR A 12 5.76 -5.45 6.49
C THR A 12 4.42 -4.75 6.29
N LEU A 13 3.40 -5.48 5.84
CA LEU A 13 2.03 -4.96 5.77
C LEU A 13 1.54 -4.43 7.12
N VAL A 14 1.85 -5.11 8.22
CA VAL A 14 1.41 -4.71 9.57
C VAL A 14 1.91 -3.30 9.93
N GLU A 15 3.18 -3.00 9.64
CA GLU A 15 3.74 -1.67 9.83
C GLU A 15 3.07 -0.62 8.93
N VAL A 16 2.71 -0.99 7.71
CA VAL A 16 1.99 -0.08 6.80
C VAL A 16 0.62 0.26 7.36
N LEU A 17 -0.14 -0.75 7.79
CA LEU A 17 -1.46 -0.58 8.37
C LEU A 17 -1.44 0.34 9.58
N ASP A 18 -0.41 0.26 10.41
CA ASP A 18 -0.27 1.17 11.55
C ASP A 18 -0.02 2.61 11.10
N LYS A 19 0.88 2.81 10.13
CA LYS A 19 1.23 4.16 9.64
C LYS A 19 0.10 4.89 8.91
N ILE A 20 -0.87 4.17 8.34
CA ILE A 20 -1.99 4.77 7.61
C ILE A 20 -3.17 5.18 8.50
N LYS A 21 -3.29 4.66 9.73
CA LYS A 21 -4.42 4.92 10.65
C LYS A 21 -4.69 6.40 10.89
N ASP A 22 -3.65 7.23 10.95
CA ASP A 22 -3.81 8.65 11.33
C ASP A 22 -4.04 9.60 10.14
N ALA A 23 -4.07 9.10 8.91
CA ALA A 23 -4.18 9.93 7.71
C ALA A 23 -5.45 9.64 6.91
N LYS A 24 -6.13 10.68 6.40
CA LYS A 24 -7.32 10.52 5.55
C LYS A 24 -6.94 10.08 4.13
N GLU A 25 -5.81 10.59 3.66
CA GLU A 25 -5.25 10.31 2.34
C GLU A 25 -3.77 9.96 2.48
N VAL A 26 -3.34 8.88 1.82
CA VAL A 26 -1.98 8.34 1.91
C VAL A 26 -1.41 8.05 0.52
N ILE A 27 -0.15 8.41 0.31
CA ILE A 27 0.64 7.97 -0.83
C ILE A 27 1.70 6.97 -0.32
N LEU A 28 1.59 5.70 -0.71
CA LEU A 28 2.52 4.63 -0.39
C LEU A 28 3.55 4.50 -1.50
N ILE A 29 4.82 4.78 -1.21
CA ILE A 29 5.93 4.57 -2.13
C ILE A 29 6.58 3.23 -1.79
N ILE A 30 6.46 2.26 -2.69
CA ILE A 30 6.89 0.87 -2.49
C ILE A 30 8.15 0.59 -3.33
N PRO A 31 9.27 0.20 -2.72
CA PRO A 31 10.48 -0.14 -3.45
C PRO A 31 10.29 -1.47 -4.21
N PRO A 32 11.03 -1.69 -5.31
CA PRO A 32 10.79 -2.79 -6.23
C PRO A 32 10.98 -4.18 -5.61
N ASP A 33 11.81 -4.28 -4.58
CA ASP A 33 12.21 -5.52 -3.94
C ASP A 33 11.51 -5.78 -2.60
N ASN A 34 10.43 -5.03 -2.30
CA ASN A 34 9.65 -5.29 -1.10
C ASN A 34 8.95 -6.66 -1.18
N LYS A 35 9.39 -7.59 -0.32
CA LYS A 35 8.97 -8.99 -0.36
C LYS A 35 7.48 -9.19 -0.08
N ASP A 36 6.89 -8.35 0.75
CA ASP A 36 5.49 -8.50 1.14
C ASP A 36 4.57 -7.99 0.04
N PHE A 37 4.93 -6.87 -0.59
CA PHE A 37 4.17 -6.28 -1.68
C PHE A 37 4.38 -6.96 -3.05
N LEU A 38 5.16 -8.04 -3.11
CA LEU A 38 5.18 -8.94 -4.28
C LEU A 38 4.12 -10.05 -4.21
N LYS A 39 3.38 -10.15 -3.10
CA LYS A 39 2.33 -11.14 -2.87
C LYS A 39 0.95 -10.52 -3.08
N GLU A 40 0.07 -11.23 -3.78
CA GLU A 40 -1.30 -10.77 -4.03
C GLU A 40 -2.12 -10.61 -2.73
N ILE A 41 -1.94 -11.53 -1.77
CA ILE A 41 -2.67 -11.50 -0.49
C ILE A 41 -2.48 -10.19 0.28
N THR A 42 -1.32 -9.55 0.15
CA THR A 42 -1.00 -8.26 0.77
C THR A 42 -1.97 -7.17 0.31
N TYR A 43 -2.31 -7.15 -0.98
CA TYR A 43 -3.20 -6.14 -1.55
C TYR A 43 -4.66 -6.39 -1.17
N LYS A 44 -5.09 -7.65 -1.04
CA LYS A 44 -6.43 -8.01 -0.55
C LYS A 44 -6.64 -7.48 0.86
N ILE A 45 -5.71 -7.80 1.77
CA ILE A 45 -5.77 -7.33 3.16
C ILE A 45 -5.68 -5.80 3.21
N LEU A 46 -4.78 -5.19 2.44
CA LEU A 46 -4.64 -3.74 2.40
C LEU A 46 -5.93 -3.07 1.93
N LYS A 47 -6.57 -3.59 0.87
CA LYS A 47 -7.82 -3.05 0.32
C LYS A 47 -8.96 -3.12 1.34
N GLU A 48 -9.15 -4.27 1.99
CA GLU A 48 -10.15 -4.43 3.06
C GLU A 48 -9.96 -3.41 4.19
N GLN A 49 -8.72 -3.18 4.61
CA GLN A 49 -8.40 -2.21 5.66
C GLN A 49 -8.62 -0.76 5.20
N ILE A 50 -8.27 -0.42 3.95
CA ILE A 50 -8.53 0.91 3.38
C ILE A 50 -10.03 1.22 3.39
N ASP A 51 -10.84 0.26 2.95
CA ASP A 51 -12.28 0.39 2.85
C ASP A 51 -12.94 0.48 4.23
N SER A 52 -12.53 -0.38 5.16
CA SER A 52 -12.99 -0.35 6.56
C SER A 52 -12.69 0.98 7.24
N LEU A 53 -11.53 1.57 6.96
CA LEU A 53 -11.12 2.85 7.55
C LEU A 53 -11.63 4.09 6.78
N GLY A 54 -12.29 3.90 5.64
CA GLY A 54 -12.76 4.99 4.78
C GLY A 54 -11.62 5.90 4.27
N LYS A 55 -10.44 5.33 4.01
CA LYS A 55 -9.24 6.07 3.61
C LYS A 55 -9.06 6.08 2.09
N LYS A 56 -8.31 7.07 1.60
CA LYS A 56 -7.81 7.07 0.22
C LYS A 56 -6.34 6.73 0.21
N VAL A 57 -5.97 5.64 -0.44
CA VAL A 57 -4.57 5.23 -0.57
C VAL A 57 -4.20 5.12 -2.04
N TYR A 58 -3.03 5.67 -2.38
CA TYR A 58 -2.41 5.64 -3.69
C TYR A 58 -1.07 4.91 -3.58
N ILE A 59 -0.81 3.96 -4.47
CA ILE A 59 0.44 3.19 -4.50
C ILE A 59 1.30 3.68 -5.66
N TYR A 60 2.51 4.13 -5.35
CA TYR A 60 3.54 4.40 -6.32
C TYR A 60 4.67 3.38 -6.19
N SER A 61 5.14 2.84 -7.32
CA SER A 61 6.30 1.96 -7.36
C SER A 61 6.94 1.98 -8.75
N PRO A 62 8.29 1.93 -8.84
CA PRO A 62 8.96 1.68 -10.10
C PRO A 62 8.79 0.23 -10.59
N GLU A 63 8.35 -0.69 -9.72
CA GLU A 63 8.12 -2.10 -10.07
C GLU A 63 6.74 -2.30 -10.68
N LYS A 64 6.71 -2.70 -11.95
CA LYS A 64 5.47 -2.92 -12.71
C LYS A 64 4.58 -3.98 -12.08
N ARG A 65 5.17 -5.02 -11.47
CA ARG A 65 4.41 -6.08 -10.79
C ARG A 65 3.62 -5.53 -9.59
N ILE A 66 4.20 -4.64 -8.80
CA ILE A 66 3.54 -3.98 -7.67
C ILE A 66 2.35 -3.14 -8.17
N ILE A 67 2.56 -2.33 -9.21
CA ILE A 67 1.51 -1.52 -9.82
C ILE A 67 0.38 -2.40 -10.37
N LYS A 68 0.71 -3.50 -11.04
CA LYS A 68 -0.27 -4.45 -11.58
C LYS A 68 -1.12 -5.06 -10.47
N LEU A 69 -0.50 -5.57 -9.41
CA LEU A 69 -1.21 -6.19 -8.27
C LEU A 69 -2.12 -5.18 -7.56
N ALA A 70 -1.67 -3.93 -7.39
CA ALA A 70 -2.49 -2.87 -6.83
C ALA A 70 -3.75 -2.60 -7.67
N LYS A 71 -3.60 -2.46 -8.99
CA LYS A 71 -4.74 -2.26 -9.91
C LYS A 71 -5.72 -3.43 -9.90
N GLU A 72 -5.21 -4.66 -9.95
CA GLU A 72 -6.03 -5.88 -9.95
C GLU A 72 -6.87 -6.03 -8.66
N ASN A 73 -6.40 -5.44 -7.56
CA ASN A 73 -7.10 -5.44 -6.27
C ASN A 73 -7.86 -4.12 -6.00
N GLY A 74 -8.04 -3.26 -7.01
CA GLY A 74 -8.85 -2.05 -6.89
C GLY A 74 -8.24 -0.96 -5.99
N ILE A 75 -6.91 -0.92 -5.88
CA ILE A 75 -6.17 0.14 -5.19
C ILE A 75 -5.69 1.16 -6.22
N ASN A 76 -5.76 2.45 -5.88
CA ASN A 76 -5.30 3.53 -6.76
C ASN A 76 -3.78 3.49 -6.91
N VAL A 77 -3.27 3.83 -8.09
CA VAL A 77 -1.85 3.89 -8.43
C VAL A 77 -1.52 5.14 -9.23
#